data_AF-A0A645GSH8-F1
#
_entry.id   AF-A0A645GSH8-F1
#
_cell.length_a   1.000
_cell.length_b   1.000
_cell.length_c   1.000
_cell.angle_alpha   90.00
_cell.angle_beta   90.00
_cell.angle_gamma   90.00
#
_symmetry.space_group_name_H-M   'P 1'
#
loop_
_entity.id
_entity.type
_entity.pdbx_description
1 polymer ?
#
loop_
_entity_poly.entity_id
_entity_poly.type
_entity_poly.pdbx_seq_one_letter_code
_entity_poly.pdbx_strand_id
1 'polypeptide(L)'
;MSVTAPDGSAVEMKNAHKGELRSVFDFKPEKPGTYRVAMLMDGVMGFYKDANGQPKRLRGTAQEILKQIPADAKDVRIIENARRMETFVSVGKPSALGVTGKGLELKPVTHPNDLVSTEEASFAFLLDGKPAAGLEVELVADGIRYRDGVNAQQFKTDANGVLKLKFPRAGLFWLSAGTKDNKTTVAEAKERNLGYVATLEVLP
;
A
#
# COMPACT_ATOMS: atom_id res chain seq x y z
N MET A 1 -9.71 6.99 1.24
CA MET A 1 -8.95 7.47 0.06
C MET A 1 -8.67 8.94 0.25
N SER A 2 -7.50 9.41 -0.14
CA SER A 2 -7.09 10.81 -0.03
C SER A 2 -6.24 11.21 -1.24
N VAL A 3 -6.21 12.51 -1.52
CA VAL A 3 -5.30 13.11 -2.48
C VAL A 3 -4.49 14.18 -1.75
N THR A 4 -3.17 14.12 -1.88
CA THR A 4 -2.23 15.08 -1.31
C THR A 4 -1.55 15.86 -2.43
N ALA A 5 -1.53 17.19 -2.33
CA ALA A 5 -0.87 18.09 -3.26
C ALA A 5 0.67 18.09 -3.11
N PRO A 6 1.41 18.68 -4.07
CA PRO A 6 2.87 18.80 -4.02
C PRO A 6 3.42 19.48 -2.75
N ASP A 7 2.64 20.39 -2.15
CA ASP A 7 2.99 21.10 -0.91
C ASP A 7 2.53 20.38 0.37
N GLY A 8 1.98 19.18 0.25
CA GLY A 8 1.47 18.38 1.37
C GLY A 8 0.04 18.71 1.78
N SER A 9 -0.60 19.73 1.18
CA SER A 9 -2.00 20.06 1.48
C SER A 9 -2.97 18.98 0.98
N ALA A 10 -4.10 18.81 1.67
CA ALA A 10 -5.15 17.91 1.21
C ALA A 10 -5.87 18.51 0.00
N VAL A 11 -6.16 17.67 -1.00
CA VAL A 11 -6.92 18.05 -2.19
C VAL A 11 -8.31 17.47 -2.10
N GLU A 12 -9.31 18.30 -2.32
CA GLU A 12 -10.70 17.87 -2.39
C GLU A 12 -10.92 16.94 -3.59
N MET A 13 -11.50 15.77 -3.32
CA MET A 13 -11.99 14.87 -4.36
C MET A 13 -13.41 15.31 -4.77
N LYS A 14 -13.56 15.74 -6.02
CA LYS A 14 -14.83 16.17 -6.61
C LYS A 14 -15.52 15.01 -7.31
N ASN A 15 -16.84 15.12 -7.51
CA ASN A 15 -17.65 14.14 -8.25
C ASN A 15 -17.44 12.68 -7.77
N ALA A 16 -17.18 12.48 -6.48
CA ALA A 16 -16.96 11.15 -5.94
C ALA A 16 -18.23 10.31 -6.08
N HIS A 17 -18.13 9.20 -6.81
CA HIS A 17 -19.25 8.30 -7.06
C HIS A 17 -18.84 6.86 -6.80
N LYS A 18 -19.64 6.14 -6.00
CA LYS A 18 -19.47 4.72 -5.72
C LYS A 18 -20.53 3.93 -6.47
N GLY A 19 -20.11 3.18 -7.50
CA GLY A 19 -20.95 2.19 -8.17
C GLY A 19 -20.79 0.80 -7.56
N GLU A 20 -21.42 -0.20 -8.18
CA GLU A 20 -21.34 -1.60 -7.72
C GLU A 20 -19.94 -2.20 -7.89
N LEU A 21 -19.27 -1.89 -9.00
CA LEU A 21 -17.98 -2.50 -9.36
C LEU A 21 -16.78 -1.55 -9.25
N ARG A 22 -17.03 -0.24 -9.17
CA ARG A 22 -15.98 0.76 -9.17
C ARG A 22 -16.38 2.01 -8.40
N SER A 23 -15.38 2.65 -7.83
CA SER A 23 -15.48 4.01 -7.31
C SER A 23 -14.66 4.94 -8.20
N VAL A 24 -15.20 6.12 -8.49
CA VAL A 24 -14.54 7.15 -9.28
C VAL A 24 -14.60 8.48 -8.54
N PHE A 25 -13.66 9.36 -8.84
CA PHE A 25 -13.61 10.72 -8.35
C PHE A 25 -12.75 11.53 -9.31
N ASP A 26 -12.93 12.84 -9.28
CA ASP A 26 -12.11 13.80 -10.00
C ASP A 26 -11.27 14.59 -9.01
N PHE A 27 -10.08 15.00 -9.41
CA PHE A 27 -9.42 16.13 -8.78
C PHE A 27 -8.75 16.95 -9.88
N LYS A 28 -8.74 18.26 -9.71
CA LYS A 28 -8.04 19.18 -10.62
C LYS A 28 -6.65 19.47 -10.04
N PRO A 29 -5.56 19.11 -10.73
CA PRO A 29 -4.23 19.53 -10.31
C PRO A 29 -4.07 21.04 -10.57
N GLU A 30 -4.04 21.86 -9.52
CA GLU A 30 -3.90 23.32 -9.63
C GLU A 30 -2.46 23.82 -9.46
N LYS A 31 -1.56 23.00 -8.92
CA LYS A 31 -0.16 23.33 -8.64
C LYS A 31 0.75 22.40 -9.42
N PRO A 32 1.88 22.88 -9.98
CA PRO A 32 2.90 22.01 -10.56
C PRO A 32 3.55 21.16 -9.47
N GLY A 33 4.00 19.96 -9.83
CA GLY A 33 4.58 18.97 -8.92
C GLY A 33 3.82 17.65 -8.91
N THR A 34 4.12 16.83 -7.90
CA THR A 34 3.59 15.48 -7.76
C THR A 34 2.50 15.42 -6.71
N TYR A 35 1.33 14.94 -7.12
CA TYR A 35 0.20 14.59 -6.28
C TYR A 35 0.27 13.12 -5.90
N ARG A 36 -0.05 12.81 -4.65
CA ARG A 36 -0.18 11.43 -4.16
C ARG A 36 -1.66 11.10 -3.98
N VAL A 37 -2.14 10.11 -4.71
CA VAL A 37 -3.44 9.47 -4.47
C VAL A 37 -3.20 8.24 -3.61
N ALA A 38 -3.79 8.20 -2.41
CA ALA A 38 -3.59 7.13 -1.46
C ALA A 38 -4.92 6.46 -1.05
N MET A 39 -4.93 5.13 -1.09
CA MET A 39 -5.98 4.31 -0.50
C MET A 39 -5.42 3.57 0.71
N LEU A 40 -5.76 4.06 1.89
CA LEU A 40 -5.51 3.37 3.15
C LEU A 40 -6.60 2.30 3.36
N MET A 41 -6.16 1.09 3.65
CA MET A 41 -6.98 -0.08 3.96
C MET A 41 -6.69 -0.50 5.40
N ASP A 42 -6.92 0.45 6.31
CA ASP A 42 -6.74 0.26 7.73
C ASP A 42 -7.99 -0.36 8.35
N GLY A 43 -7.80 -1.13 9.41
CA GLY A 43 -8.92 -1.70 10.16
C GLY A 43 -8.57 -3.03 10.80
N VAL A 44 -9.59 -3.70 11.30
CA VAL A 44 -9.42 -4.95 12.04
C VAL A 44 -10.06 -6.09 11.25
N MET A 45 -9.44 -7.27 11.37
CA MET A 45 -10.00 -8.51 10.88
C MET A 45 -10.13 -9.49 12.05
N GLY A 46 -11.36 -9.92 12.31
CA GLY A 46 -11.68 -10.93 13.31
C GLY A 46 -11.86 -12.29 12.67
N PHE A 47 -11.32 -13.31 13.30
CA PHE A 47 -11.52 -14.71 12.97
C PHE A 47 -11.97 -15.44 14.22
N TYR A 48 -12.95 -16.31 14.08
CA TYR A 48 -13.37 -17.20 15.17
C TYR A 48 -14.06 -18.43 14.60
N LYS A 49 -14.28 -19.45 15.43
CA LYS A 49 -15.18 -20.58 15.15
C LYS A 49 -16.46 -20.40 15.95
N ASP A 50 -17.60 -20.55 15.28
CA ASP A 50 -18.90 -20.54 15.97
C ASP A 50 -19.11 -21.81 16.83
N ALA A 51 -20.25 -21.91 17.51
CA ALA A 51 -20.61 -23.05 18.34
C ALA A 51 -20.54 -24.41 17.61
N ASN A 52 -20.78 -24.41 16.29
CA ASN A 52 -20.72 -25.59 15.43
C ASN A 52 -19.31 -25.85 14.87
N GLY A 53 -18.32 -25.04 15.26
CA GLY A 53 -16.95 -25.14 14.78
C GLY A 53 -16.71 -24.50 13.40
N GLN A 54 -17.70 -23.81 12.81
CA GLN A 54 -17.53 -23.21 11.49
C GLN A 54 -16.70 -21.93 11.55
N PRO A 55 -15.70 -21.76 10.67
CA PRO A 55 -14.89 -20.55 10.66
C PRO A 55 -15.73 -19.36 10.19
N LYS A 56 -15.68 -18.29 10.95
CA LYS A 56 -16.26 -16.99 10.63
C LYS A 56 -15.16 -15.95 10.50
N ARG A 57 -15.40 -14.98 9.61
CA ARG A 57 -14.51 -13.85 9.38
C ARG A 57 -15.31 -12.56 9.42
N LEU A 58 -14.83 -11.61 10.21
CA LEU A 58 -15.40 -10.28 10.37
C LEU A 58 -14.40 -9.23 9.86
N ARG A 59 -14.91 -8.15 9.29
CA ARG A 59 -14.14 -6.98 8.86
C ARG A 59 -14.88 -5.73 9.32
N GLY A 60 -14.14 -4.73 9.78
CA GLY A 60 -14.71 -3.49 10.31
C GLY A 60 -13.73 -2.80 11.24
N THR A 61 -14.24 -1.85 12.01
CA THR A 61 -13.51 -1.24 13.11
C THR A 61 -13.30 -2.25 14.25
N ALA A 62 -12.34 -1.97 15.14
CA ALA A 62 -12.10 -2.79 16.33
C ALA A 62 -13.39 -2.97 17.16
N GLN A 63 -14.10 -1.86 17.41
CA GLN A 63 -15.31 -1.86 18.23
C GLN A 63 -16.46 -2.67 17.61
N GLU A 64 -16.65 -2.60 16.30
CA GLU A 64 -17.70 -3.34 15.61
C GLU A 64 -17.43 -4.85 15.62
N ILE A 65 -16.17 -5.26 15.45
CA ILE A 65 -15.79 -6.68 15.41
C ILE A 65 -15.95 -7.30 16.79
N LEU A 66 -15.49 -6.63 17.85
CA LEU A 66 -15.58 -7.17 19.22
C LEU A 66 -17.02 -7.42 19.65
N LYS A 67 -17.96 -6.57 19.23
CA LYS A 67 -19.41 -6.75 19.50
C LYS A 67 -20.04 -7.92 18.74
N GLN A 68 -19.44 -8.34 17.63
CA GLN A 68 -19.97 -9.37 16.75
C GLN A 68 -19.40 -10.77 17.03
N ILE A 69 -18.39 -10.88 17.89
CA ILE A 69 -17.83 -12.18 18.29
C ILE A 69 -18.70 -12.72 19.44
N PRO A 70 -19.38 -13.88 19.25
CA PRO A 70 -20.16 -14.50 20.31
C PRO A 70 -19.29 -14.88 21.53
N ALA A 71 -19.88 -14.90 22.73
CA ALA A 71 -19.14 -15.22 23.95
C ALA A 71 -18.64 -16.69 23.99
N ASP A 72 -19.32 -17.59 23.29
CA ASP A 72 -18.97 -19.01 23.13
C ASP A 72 -18.08 -19.29 21.91
N ALA A 73 -17.62 -18.24 21.22
CA ALA A 73 -16.72 -18.35 20.08
C ALA A 73 -15.37 -18.98 20.49
N LYS A 74 -14.87 -19.87 19.64
CA LYS A 74 -13.58 -20.54 19.83
C LYS A 74 -12.53 -19.99 18.86
N ASP A 75 -11.26 -20.20 19.17
CA ASP A 75 -10.11 -19.81 18.33
C ASP A 75 -10.16 -18.35 17.87
N VAL A 76 -10.57 -17.45 18.76
CA VAL A 76 -10.70 -16.02 18.46
C VAL A 76 -9.32 -15.43 18.16
N ARG A 77 -9.18 -14.86 16.97
CA ARG A 77 -7.97 -14.17 16.52
C ARG A 77 -8.34 -12.83 15.91
N ILE A 78 -7.69 -11.79 16.39
CA ILE A 78 -7.87 -10.42 15.94
C ILE A 78 -6.56 -9.93 15.35
N ILE A 79 -6.65 -9.38 14.14
CA ILE A 79 -5.50 -8.83 13.41
C ILE A 79 -5.79 -7.40 13.00
N GLU A 80 -4.87 -6.51 13.31
CA GLU A 80 -4.87 -5.16 12.77
C GLU A 80 -4.29 -5.17 11.36
N ASN A 81 -4.87 -4.39 10.44
CA ASN A 81 -4.34 -4.19 9.11
C ASN A 81 -3.98 -2.71 8.97
N ALA A 82 -2.79 -2.47 8.44
CA ALA A 82 -2.28 -1.14 8.10
C ALA A 82 -1.69 -1.23 6.69
N ARG A 83 -2.54 -1.11 5.67
CA ARG A 83 -2.14 -1.31 4.27
C ARG A 83 -2.38 -0.04 3.49
N ARG A 84 -1.47 0.30 2.59
CA ARG A 84 -1.63 1.43 1.69
C ARG A 84 -1.37 1.05 0.25
N MET A 85 -2.14 1.66 -0.63
CA MET A 85 -1.92 1.64 -2.07
C MET A 85 -1.78 3.08 -2.53
N GLU A 86 -0.72 3.39 -3.26
CA GLU A 86 -0.39 4.74 -3.71
C GLU A 86 -0.22 4.78 -5.23
N THR A 87 -0.72 5.86 -5.82
CA THR A 87 -0.49 6.24 -7.22
C THR A 87 -0.04 7.70 -7.24
N PHE A 88 0.91 8.01 -8.12
CA PHE A 88 1.52 9.34 -8.19
C PHE A 88 1.19 10.01 -9.52
N VAL A 89 0.75 11.26 -9.48
CA VAL A 89 0.36 12.03 -10.67
C VAL A 89 1.20 13.31 -10.68
N SER A 90 1.99 13.55 -11.72
CA SER A 90 2.86 14.73 -11.80
C SER A 90 2.38 15.68 -12.89
N VAL A 91 2.37 16.97 -12.57
CA VAL A 91 2.14 18.06 -13.53
C VAL A 91 3.41 18.89 -13.65
N GLY A 92 4.01 18.90 -14.83
CA GLY A 92 5.33 19.49 -15.02
C GLY A 92 6.43 18.70 -14.30
N LYS A 93 7.38 19.42 -13.68
CA LYS A 93 8.50 18.79 -12.98
C LYS A 93 8.03 18.09 -11.71
N PRO A 94 8.41 16.83 -11.46
CA PRO A 94 8.11 16.14 -10.20
C PRO A 94 8.63 16.88 -8.96
N SER A 95 7.87 16.80 -7.87
CA SER A 95 8.24 17.40 -6.57
C SER A 95 8.58 16.32 -5.56
N ALA A 96 9.28 16.69 -4.48
CA ALA A 96 9.58 15.75 -3.41
C ALA A 96 8.29 15.20 -2.77
N LEU A 97 8.32 13.91 -2.40
CA LEU A 97 7.21 13.21 -1.73
C LEU A 97 7.57 12.97 -0.26
N GLY A 98 6.69 13.43 0.63
CA GLY A 98 6.80 13.22 2.07
C GLY A 98 6.24 11.86 2.52
N VAL A 99 6.78 11.34 3.62
CA VAL A 99 6.27 10.16 4.33
C VAL A 99 5.45 10.57 5.54
N THR A 100 4.54 9.70 6.01
CA THR A 100 3.67 9.98 7.17
C THR A 100 4.26 9.51 8.49
N GLY A 101 5.30 8.67 8.45
CA GLY A 101 5.91 8.01 9.60
C GLY A 101 5.11 6.83 10.15
N LYS A 102 4.07 6.35 9.44
CA LYS A 102 3.12 5.36 9.97
C LYS A 102 3.01 4.12 9.08
N GLY A 103 3.18 2.95 9.66
CA GLY A 103 3.09 1.68 8.94
C GLY A 103 4.21 1.52 7.90
N LEU A 104 3.95 0.73 6.86
CA LEU A 104 4.92 0.51 5.78
C LEU A 104 4.76 1.59 4.70
N GLU A 105 5.86 2.25 4.35
CA GLU A 105 5.91 3.36 3.39
C GLU A 105 7.06 3.21 2.41
N LEU A 106 6.87 3.69 1.18
CA LEU A 106 7.95 3.93 0.23
C LEU A 106 8.36 5.40 0.30
N LYS A 107 9.63 5.64 0.59
CA LYS A 107 10.32 6.91 0.45
C LYS A 107 11.12 6.86 -0.86
N PRO A 108 10.72 7.58 -1.91
CA PRO A 108 11.41 7.52 -3.18
C PRO A 108 12.81 8.14 -3.08
N VAL A 109 13.83 7.42 -3.55
CA VAL A 109 15.17 7.97 -3.81
C VAL A 109 15.23 8.38 -5.27
N THR A 110 14.81 7.50 -6.18
CA THR A 110 14.37 7.82 -7.53
C THR A 110 12.87 8.15 -7.49
N HIS A 111 12.47 9.23 -8.17
CA HIS A 111 11.08 9.67 -8.15
C HIS A 111 10.17 8.67 -8.92
N PRO A 112 8.98 8.31 -8.40
CA PRO A 112 8.15 7.24 -9.00
C PRO A 112 7.53 7.58 -10.37
N ASN A 113 7.49 8.87 -10.73
CA ASN A 113 7.11 9.34 -12.08
C ASN A 113 8.33 9.78 -12.93
N ASP A 114 9.54 9.39 -12.52
CA ASP A 114 10.79 9.67 -13.24
C ASP A 114 11.59 8.37 -13.38
N LEU A 115 10.91 7.31 -13.84
CA LEU A 115 11.48 5.98 -14.00
C LEU A 115 11.75 5.73 -15.48
N VAL A 116 12.97 5.35 -15.79
CA VAL A 116 13.43 5.04 -17.16
C VAL A 116 13.99 3.63 -17.18
N SER A 117 13.63 2.84 -18.19
CA SER A 117 13.95 1.40 -18.23
C SER A 117 15.45 1.11 -18.38
N THR A 118 16.21 2.06 -18.90
CA THR A 118 17.67 1.99 -19.06
C THR A 118 18.45 2.38 -17.79
N GLU A 119 17.79 2.92 -16.78
CA GLU A 119 18.39 3.40 -15.54
C GLU A 119 18.10 2.50 -14.33
N GLU A 120 18.94 2.56 -13.31
CA GLU A 120 18.67 1.92 -12.02
C GLU A 120 17.79 2.83 -11.17
N ALA A 121 16.67 2.31 -10.70
CA ALA A 121 15.81 2.99 -9.74
C ALA A 121 16.16 2.56 -8.31
N SER A 122 16.09 3.50 -7.39
CA SER A 122 16.29 3.28 -5.96
C SER A 122 15.04 3.70 -5.17
N PHE A 123 14.61 2.84 -4.27
CA PHE A 123 13.49 3.09 -3.36
C PHE A 123 13.91 2.76 -1.93
N ALA A 124 13.56 3.59 -0.95
CA ALA A 124 13.75 3.25 0.45
C ALA A 124 12.40 2.89 1.07
N PHE A 125 12.31 1.77 1.76
CA PHE A 125 11.13 1.39 2.53
C PHE A 125 11.32 1.72 4.00
N LEU A 126 10.29 2.29 4.60
CA LEU A 126 10.25 2.63 6.01
C LEU A 126 9.10 1.89 6.69
N LEU A 127 9.35 1.33 7.86
CA LEU A 127 8.35 0.80 8.78
C LEU A 127 8.27 1.71 10.01
N ASP A 128 7.13 2.40 10.16
CA ASP A 128 6.91 3.41 11.21
C ASP A 128 8.04 4.45 11.26
N GLY A 129 8.45 4.95 10.08
CA GLY A 129 9.51 5.94 9.91
C GLY A 129 10.95 5.43 10.04
N LYS A 130 11.16 4.15 10.34
CA LYS A 130 12.50 3.52 10.42
C LYS A 130 12.81 2.68 9.20
N PRO A 131 14.08 2.53 8.77
CA PRO A 131 14.47 1.60 7.72
C PRO A 131 13.83 0.21 7.86
N ALA A 132 13.11 -0.23 6.83
CA ALA A 132 12.52 -1.57 6.75
C ALA A 132 13.54 -2.54 6.14
N ALA A 133 14.53 -2.97 6.94
CA ALA A 133 15.59 -3.86 6.48
C ALA A 133 15.08 -5.29 6.23
N GLY A 134 15.61 -5.94 5.19
CA GLY A 134 15.27 -7.33 4.88
C GLY A 134 13.82 -7.54 4.43
N LEU A 135 13.13 -6.47 4.01
CA LEU A 135 11.77 -6.51 3.50
C LEU A 135 11.75 -7.16 2.12
N GLU A 136 10.89 -8.15 1.94
CA GLU A 136 10.63 -8.75 0.63
C GLU A 136 9.73 -7.82 -0.19
N VAL A 137 10.16 -7.54 -1.42
CA VAL A 137 9.46 -6.67 -2.36
C VAL A 137 9.26 -7.42 -3.67
N GLU A 138 8.03 -7.45 -4.13
CA GLU A 138 7.63 -8.08 -5.37
C GLU A 138 7.35 -7.01 -6.44
N LEU A 139 7.86 -7.21 -7.65
CA LEU A 139 7.58 -6.40 -8.82
C LEU A 139 6.94 -7.27 -9.91
N VAL A 140 5.75 -6.87 -10.36
CA VAL A 140 4.99 -7.58 -11.40
C VAL A 140 4.69 -6.61 -12.54
N ALA A 141 5.06 -6.96 -13.76
CA ALA A 141 4.68 -6.19 -14.94
C ALA A 141 3.17 -6.29 -15.22
N ASP A 142 2.59 -5.28 -15.84
CA ASP A 142 1.22 -5.34 -16.33
C ASP A 142 1.00 -6.41 -17.44
N GLY A 143 -0.22 -6.45 -17.98
CA GLY A 143 -0.52 -7.24 -19.17
C GLY A 143 -0.48 -8.75 -18.98
N ILE A 144 -0.69 -9.27 -17.76
CA ILE A 144 -0.67 -10.72 -17.46
C ILE A 144 -1.58 -11.55 -18.39
N ARG A 145 -2.69 -10.98 -18.87
CA ARG A 145 -3.60 -11.63 -19.83
C ARG A 145 -2.91 -12.06 -21.14
N TYR A 146 -1.77 -11.45 -21.48
CA TYR A 146 -1.01 -11.69 -22.70
C TYR A 146 0.39 -12.28 -22.42
N ARG A 147 0.62 -12.80 -21.21
CA ARG A 147 1.89 -13.45 -20.81
C ARG A 147 1.61 -14.86 -20.29
N ASP A 148 2.58 -15.76 -20.44
CA ASP A 148 2.44 -17.16 -19.99
C ASP A 148 2.43 -17.33 -18.46
N GLY A 149 2.72 -16.26 -17.72
CA GLY A 149 2.76 -16.28 -16.26
C GLY A 149 3.01 -14.89 -15.65
N VAL A 150 2.80 -14.80 -14.32
CA VAL A 150 2.95 -13.54 -13.56
C VAL A 150 4.38 -13.00 -13.67
N ASN A 151 5.36 -13.91 -13.63
CA ASN A 151 6.79 -13.62 -13.70
C ASN A 151 7.19 -12.53 -12.71
N ALA A 152 6.77 -12.72 -11.46
CA ALA A 152 7.10 -11.84 -10.35
C ALA A 152 8.61 -11.82 -10.12
N GLN A 153 9.18 -10.62 -10.05
CA GLN A 153 10.55 -10.42 -9.63
C GLN A 153 10.57 -10.14 -8.13
N GLN A 154 11.39 -10.90 -7.40
CA GLN A 154 11.51 -10.80 -5.96
C GLN A 154 12.81 -10.09 -5.61
N PHE A 155 12.71 -9.13 -4.71
CA PHE A 155 13.82 -8.37 -4.19
C PHE A 155 13.77 -8.34 -2.67
N LYS A 156 14.90 -7.94 -2.07
CA LYS A 156 15.00 -7.73 -0.64
C LYS A 156 15.69 -6.40 -0.36
N THR A 157 15.15 -5.61 0.55
CA THR A 157 15.79 -4.37 0.97
C THR A 157 17.06 -4.64 1.77
N ASP A 158 18.04 -3.74 1.65
CA ASP A 158 19.28 -3.79 2.41
C ASP A 158 19.08 -3.37 3.89
N ALA A 159 20.18 -3.29 4.65
CA ALA A 159 20.17 -2.87 6.05
C ALA A 159 19.62 -1.45 6.28
N ASN A 160 19.65 -0.60 5.27
CA ASN A 160 19.11 0.76 5.28
C ASN A 160 17.67 0.81 4.74
N GLY A 161 17.05 -0.34 4.48
CA GLY A 161 15.71 -0.42 3.89
C GLY A 161 15.68 -0.04 2.41
N VAL A 162 16.84 0.04 1.74
CA VAL A 162 16.94 0.46 0.35
C VAL A 162 16.85 -0.74 -0.59
N LEU A 163 16.05 -0.58 -1.63
CA LEU A 163 15.94 -1.45 -2.78
C LEU A 163 16.48 -0.72 -4.00
N LYS A 164 17.37 -1.38 -4.75
CA LYS A 164 17.82 -0.94 -6.06
C LYS A 164 17.42 -1.97 -7.10
N LEU A 165 16.86 -1.52 -8.22
CA LEU A 165 16.40 -2.41 -9.28
C LEU A 165 16.49 -1.73 -10.64
N LYS A 166 16.66 -2.54 -11.69
CA LYS A 166 16.47 -2.13 -13.08
C LYS A 166 15.18 -2.74 -13.59
N PHE A 167 14.36 -1.93 -14.26
CA PHE A 167 13.14 -2.44 -14.85
C PHE A 167 13.47 -3.23 -16.13
N PRO A 168 12.81 -4.37 -16.36
CA PRO A 168 13.12 -5.21 -17.52
C PRO A 168 12.66 -4.61 -18.86
N ARG A 169 11.75 -3.62 -18.81
CA ARG A 169 11.20 -2.90 -19.97
C ARG A 169 10.46 -1.64 -19.50
N ALA A 170 10.16 -0.75 -20.45
CA ALA A 170 9.15 0.27 -20.27
C ALA A 170 7.74 -0.31 -20.12
N GLY A 171 6.86 0.39 -19.41
CA GLY A 171 5.46 0.04 -19.18
C GLY A 171 5.02 0.20 -17.73
N LEU A 172 3.86 -0.37 -17.42
CA LEU A 172 3.27 -0.31 -16.09
C LEU A 172 3.71 -1.50 -15.23
N PHE A 173 3.99 -1.23 -13.96
CA PHE A 173 4.38 -2.23 -12.98
C PHE A 173 3.60 -2.06 -11.68
N TRP A 174 3.27 -3.19 -11.08
CA TRP A 174 2.78 -3.29 -9.72
C TRP A 174 3.95 -3.64 -8.81
N LEU A 175 4.26 -2.74 -7.88
CA LEU A 175 5.22 -2.99 -6.81
C LEU A 175 4.45 -3.25 -5.51
N SER A 176 4.79 -4.33 -4.81
CA SER A 176 4.17 -4.64 -3.52
C SER A 176 5.17 -5.17 -2.50
N ALA A 177 4.96 -4.79 -1.25
CA ALA A 177 5.71 -5.32 -0.12
C ALA A 177 4.76 -5.54 1.05
N GLY A 178 5.04 -6.54 1.88
CA GLY A 178 4.23 -6.87 3.04
C GLY A 178 5.10 -7.33 4.21
N THR A 179 4.68 -7.01 5.42
CA THR A 179 5.31 -7.51 6.64
C THR A 179 4.29 -7.63 7.76
N LYS A 180 4.71 -8.24 8.86
CA LYS A 180 3.89 -8.40 10.05
C LYS A 180 4.70 -8.11 11.30
N ASP A 181 4.05 -7.54 12.29
CA ASP A 181 4.61 -7.37 13.62
C ASP A 181 3.54 -7.47 14.70
N ASN A 182 3.92 -7.24 15.95
CA ASN A 182 3.04 -7.20 17.12
C ASN A 182 2.85 -5.77 17.66
N LYS A 183 3.18 -4.73 16.87
CA LYS A 183 3.05 -3.32 17.27
C LYS A 183 1.65 -2.82 16.97
N THR A 184 0.67 -3.44 17.61
CA THR A 184 -0.74 -3.12 17.41
C THR A 184 -1.12 -1.84 18.14
N THR A 185 -2.03 -1.07 17.54
CA THR A 185 -2.74 0.04 18.18
C THR A 185 -4.10 -0.41 18.73
N VAL A 186 -4.56 -1.60 18.33
CA VAL A 186 -5.77 -2.25 18.84
C VAL A 186 -5.39 -3.24 19.94
N ALA A 187 -5.85 -2.99 21.17
CA ALA A 187 -5.44 -3.75 22.36
C ALA A 187 -5.72 -5.27 22.24
N GLU A 188 -6.80 -5.64 21.59
CA GLU A 188 -7.21 -7.04 21.42
C GLU A 188 -6.52 -7.73 20.23
N ALA A 189 -5.84 -6.96 19.37
CA ALA A 189 -5.04 -7.50 18.26
C ALA A 189 -3.64 -7.87 18.74
N LYS A 190 -3.18 -9.08 18.41
CA LYS A 190 -1.82 -9.57 18.73
C LYS A 190 -0.85 -9.49 17.56
N GLU A 191 -1.38 -9.24 16.37
CA GLU A 191 -0.63 -9.14 15.12
C GLU A 191 -1.16 -7.94 14.34
N ARG A 192 -0.25 -7.22 13.67
CA ARG A 192 -0.54 -6.20 12.68
C ARG A 192 0.05 -6.64 11.34
N ASN A 193 -0.80 -6.72 10.32
CA ASN A 193 -0.41 -6.92 8.94
C ASN A 193 -0.18 -5.57 8.28
N LEU A 194 1.02 -5.34 7.77
CA LEU A 194 1.39 -4.15 7.03
C LEU A 194 1.56 -4.46 5.55
N GLY A 195 1.18 -3.51 4.70
CA GLY A 195 1.32 -3.66 3.26
C GLY A 195 1.51 -2.33 2.57
N TYR A 196 2.38 -2.34 1.57
CA TYR A 196 2.59 -1.22 0.67
C TYR A 196 2.39 -1.71 -0.76
N VAL A 197 1.70 -0.90 -1.55
CA VAL A 197 1.53 -1.10 -2.98
C VAL A 197 1.74 0.23 -3.69
N ALA A 198 2.46 0.19 -4.80
CA ALA A 198 2.49 1.29 -5.77
C ALA A 198 2.25 0.77 -7.19
N THR A 199 1.55 1.58 -7.98
CA THR A 199 1.55 1.45 -9.45
C THR A 199 2.60 2.40 -10.01
N LEU A 200 3.54 1.86 -10.78
CA LEU A 200 4.67 2.59 -11.35
C LEU A 200 4.58 2.58 -12.88
N GLU A 201 4.85 3.72 -13.49
CA GLU A 201 4.99 3.84 -14.95
C GLU A 201 6.46 4.08 -15.27
N VAL A 202 7.02 3.24 -16.14
CA VAL A 202 8.43 3.27 -16.53
C VAL A 202 8.51 3.63 -18.00
N LEU A 203 9.27 4.69 -18.30
CA LEU A 203 9.50 5.17 -19.65
C LEU A 203 10.66 4.43 -20.34
N PRO A 204 10.76 4.45 -21.68
CA PRO A 204 11.85 3.85 -22.43
C PRO A 204 13.23 4.36 -22.01
#